data_AF-X1BW42-F1
#
_entry.id   AF-X1BW42-F1
#
_cell.length_a   1.000
_cell.length_b   1.000
_cell.length_c   1.000
_cell.angle_alpha   90.00
_cell.angle_beta   90.00
_cell.angle_gamma   90.00
#
_symmetry.space_group_name_H-M   'P 1'
#
loop_
_entity.id
_entity.type
_entity.pdbx_description
1 polymer ?
#
loop_
_entity_poly.entity_id
_entity_poly.type
_entity_poly.pdbx_seq_one_letter_code
_entity_poly.pdbx_strand_id
1 'polypeptide(L)'
;MVKKEYICEKGKKSSIIIEDLKTEIKEGATMILGFAGIGLIGPIVSNALIEQIPDIVELGFVTSEYLPPISVFYEGVLKHPFRIYYSP
;
A
#
# COMPACT_ATOMS: atom_id res chain seq x y z
N MET A 1 -12.59 -14.96 8.51
CA MET A 1 -13.35 -13.88 7.85
C MET A 1 -12.51 -12.62 7.96
N VAL A 2 -11.86 -12.19 6.88
CA VAL A 2 -11.09 -10.93 6.87
C VAL A 2 -12.10 -9.80 6.93
N LYS A 3 -12.19 -9.09 8.05
CA LYS A 3 -12.95 -7.84 8.14
C LYS A 3 -12.27 -6.85 7.18
N LYS A 4 -12.86 -6.66 6.00
CA LYS A 4 -12.44 -5.65 5.04
C LYS A 4 -13.33 -4.43 5.26
N GLU A 5 -12.89 -3.51 6.11
CA GLU A 5 -13.60 -2.24 6.29
C GLU A 5 -13.08 -1.26 5.23
N TYR A 6 -14.01 -0.73 4.43
CA TYR A 6 -13.73 0.33 3.47
C TYR A 6 -13.69 1.65 4.25
N ILE A 7 -12.50 2.19 4.49
CA ILE A 7 -12.34 3.44 5.26
C ILE A 7 -12.69 4.68 4.41
N CYS A 8 -12.73 4.55 3.07
CA CYS A 8 -13.11 5.63 2.17
C CYS A 8 -14.29 5.25 1.27
N GLU A 9 -14.98 6.26 0.73
CA GLU A 9 -15.93 6.03 -0.35
C GLU A 9 -15.26 5.25 -1.48
N LYS A 10 -15.91 4.18 -1.93
CA LYS A 10 -15.41 3.36 -3.02
C LYS A 10 -15.32 4.25 -4.27
N GLY A 11 -14.12 4.38 -4.83
CA GLY A 11 -13.94 5.02 -6.13
C GLY A 11 -14.73 4.25 -7.20
N LYS A 12 -15.05 4.90 -8.32
CA LYS A 12 -15.93 4.35 -9.37
C LYS A 12 -15.64 2.88 -9.73
N LYS A 13 -14.35 2.50 -9.76
CA LYS A 13 -13.87 1.13 -10.01
C LYS A 13 -12.67 0.74 -9.14
N SER A 14 -12.44 1.44 -8.05
CA SER A 14 -11.28 1.25 -7.18
C SER A 14 -11.68 1.31 -5.71
N SER A 15 -10.95 0.59 -4.86
CA SER A 15 -11.13 0.63 -3.42
C SER A 15 -9.81 0.40 -2.70
N ILE A 16 -9.70 0.95 -1.50
CA ILE A 16 -8.62 0.66 -0.57
C ILE A 16 -9.09 -0.43 0.39
N ILE A 17 -8.23 -1.43 0.61
CA ILE A 17 -8.44 -2.48 1.59
C ILE A 17 -7.40 -2.28 2.67
N ILE A 18 -7.85 -2.05 3.90
CA ILE A 18 -6.99 -1.93 5.08
C ILE A 18 -7.03 -3.24 5.85
N GLU A 19 -5.86 -3.79 6.13
CA GLU A 19 -5.65 -5.03 6.87
C GLU A 19 -5.21 -4.76 8.32
N ASP A 20 -4.47 -3.68 8.56
CA ASP A 20 -4.14 -3.20 9.90
C ASP A 20 -5.11 -2.12 10.37
N LEU A 21 -6.07 -2.50 11.21
CA LEU A 21 -7.07 -1.61 11.81
C LEU A 21 -6.61 -0.98 13.13
N LYS A 22 -5.42 -1.32 13.63
CA LYS A 22 -4.92 -0.79 14.91
C LYS A 22 -4.23 0.55 14.73
N THR A 23 -3.69 0.78 13.55
CA THR A 23 -2.91 1.98 13.23
C THR A 23 -3.83 3.10 12.76
N GLU A 24 -3.87 4.19 13.53
CA GLU A 24 -4.63 5.39 13.18
C GLU A 24 -3.76 6.33 12.33
N ILE A 25 -4.26 6.73 11.17
CA ILE A 25 -3.59 7.70 10.29
C ILE A 25 -3.87 9.11 10.80
N LYS A 26 -2.82 9.81 11.23
CA LYS A 26 -2.94 11.20 11.70
C LYS A 26 -3.26 12.16 10.56
N GLU A 27 -4.11 13.15 10.85
CA GLU A 27 -4.39 14.25 9.93
C GLU A 27 -3.09 15.02 9.60
N GLY A 28 -2.96 15.46 8.35
CA GLY A 28 -1.76 16.16 7.86
C GLY A 28 -0.60 15.24 7.47
N ALA A 29 -0.80 13.92 7.42
CA ALA A 29 0.21 12.98 6.93
C ALA A 29 0.66 13.31 5.49
N THR A 30 1.95 13.15 5.22
CA THR A 30 2.50 13.32 3.86
C THR A 30 2.35 12.04 3.06
N MET A 31 1.69 12.11 1.90
CA MET A 31 1.57 10.97 1.00
C MET A 31 2.72 10.95 -0.01
N ILE A 32 3.46 9.84 -0.07
CA ILE A 32 4.53 9.59 -1.04
C ILE A 32 4.06 8.49 -2.00
N LEU A 33 4.21 8.71 -3.32
CA LEU A 33 3.79 7.77 -4.36
C LEU A 33 4.99 7.21 -5.12
N GLY A 34 5.21 5.90 -5.03
CA GLY A 34 6.32 5.17 -5.66
C GLY A 34 5.92 4.33 -6.87
N PHE A 35 5.27 4.91 -7.88
CA PHE A 35 4.80 4.14 -9.03
C PHE A 35 5.90 3.81 -10.03
N ALA A 36 5.77 2.65 -10.68
CA ALA A 36 6.68 2.21 -11.73
C ALA A 36 6.69 3.21 -12.91
N GLY A 37 7.90 3.58 -13.33
CA GLY A 37 8.15 4.54 -14.41
C GLY A 37 9.56 4.37 -14.96
N ILE A 38 10.09 5.41 -15.62
CA ILE A 38 11.43 5.38 -16.21
C ILE A 38 12.48 5.10 -15.13
N GLY A 39 13.32 4.10 -15.37
CA GLY A 39 14.40 3.72 -14.46
C GLY A 39 13.94 3.13 -13.12
N LEU A 40 12.63 2.89 -12.92
CA LEU A 40 12.04 2.34 -11.70
C LEU A 40 12.39 3.12 -10.42
N ILE A 41 12.73 4.40 -10.54
CA ILE A 41 13.20 5.21 -9.41
C ILE A 41 12.14 5.32 -8.31
N GLY A 42 10.86 5.45 -8.67
CA GLY A 42 9.75 5.49 -7.71
C GLY A 42 9.74 4.26 -6.78
N PRO A 43 9.59 3.03 -7.31
CA PRO A 43 9.63 1.82 -6.49
C PRO A 43 10.95 1.65 -5.73
N ILE A 44 12.10 1.96 -6.34
CA ILE A 44 13.41 1.82 -5.67
C ILE A 44 13.47 2.71 -4.42
N VAL A 45 13.15 4.00 -4.57
CA VAL A 45 13.19 4.96 -3.46
C VAL A 45 12.13 4.62 -2.42
N SER A 46 10.90 4.26 -2.83
CA SER A 46 9.86 3.89 -1.87
C SER A 46 10.19 2.63 -1.07
N ASN A 47 10.76 1.58 -1.68
CA ASN A 47 11.19 0.41 -0.93
C ASN A 47 12.37 0.75 0.01
N ALA A 48 13.33 1.59 -0.43
CA ALA A 48 14.39 2.05 0.45
C ALA A 48 13.87 2.82 1.67
N LEU A 49 12.84 3.67 1.51
CA LEU A 49 12.18 4.35 2.62
C LEU A 49 11.47 3.34 3.56
N ILE A 50 10.76 2.36 3.00
CA ILE A 50 10.09 1.31 3.79
C ILE A 50 11.11 0.50 4.62
N GLU A 51 12.29 0.21 4.07
CA GLU A 51 13.34 -0.52 4.78
C GLU A 51 14.04 0.31 5.85
N GLN A 52 14.11 1.64 5.66
CA GLN A 52 14.89 2.53 6.53
C GLN A 52 14.06 3.20 7.65
N ILE A 53 12.75 3.33 7.48
CA ILE A 53 11.87 3.93 8.48
C ILE A 53 11.50 2.85 9.52
N PRO A 54 11.98 2.93 10.77
CA PRO A 54 11.91 1.81 11.70
C PRO A 54 10.49 1.42 12.15
N ASP A 55 9.59 2.38 12.18
CA ASP A 55 8.21 2.27 12.69
C ASP A 55 7.16 2.22 11.56
N ILE A 56 7.60 2.04 10.32
CA ILE A 56 6.69 1.92 9.19
C ILE A 56 5.98 0.57 9.19
N VAL A 57 4.67 0.58 8.96
CA VAL A 57 3.82 -0.62 8.92
C VAL A 57 3.07 -0.70 7.60
N GLU A 58 2.85 -1.92 7.11
CA GLU A 58 1.99 -2.16 5.96
C GLU A 58 0.52 -2.08 6.41
N LEU A 59 -0.20 -1.06 5.93
CA LEU A 59 -1.62 -0.86 6.28
C LEU A 59 -2.56 -1.72 5.45
N GLY A 60 -2.19 -1.99 4.20
CA GLY A 60 -3.02 -2.73 3.26
C GLY A 60 -2.70 -2.40 1.81
N PHE A 61 -3.70 -2.42 0.93
CA PHE A 61 -3.48 -2.35 -0.51
C PHE A 61 -4.62 -1.70 -1.29
N VAL A 62 -4.30 -1.24 -2.52
CA VAL A 62 -5.27 -0.67 -3.45
C VAL A 62 -5.72 -1.75 -4.43
N THR A 63 -7.03 -1.93 -4.59
CA THR A 63 -7.62 -2.82 -5.60
C THR A 63 -8.42 -2.02 -6.62
N SER A 64 -8.42 -2.47 -7.88
CA SER A 64 -9.18 -1.86 -8.97
C SER A 64 -9.39 -2.84 -10.09
N GLU A 65 -10.51 -2.71 -10.82
CA GLU A 65 -10.78 -3.50 -12.03
C GLU A 65 -9.77 -3.22 -13.17
N TYR A 66 -9.05 -2.10 -13.09
CA TYR A 66 -8.03 -1.74 -14.08
C TYR A 66 -6.65 -2.28 -13.75
N LEU A 67 -6.45 -2.81 -12.53
CA LEU A 67 -5.16 -3.39 -12.16
C LEU A 67 -5.07 -4.82 -12.68
N PRO A 68 -3.89 -5.24 -13.18
CA PRO A 68 -3.69 -6.61 -13.58
C PRO A 68 -3.88 -7.55 -12.36
N PRO A 69 -4.57 -8.69 -12.51
CA PRO A 69 -4.84 -9.63 -11.42
C PRO A 69 -3.61 -10.47 -11.11
N ILE A 70 -2.55 -9.83 -10.62
CA ILE A 70 -1.25 -10.46 -10.33
C ILE A 70 -0.91 -10.34 -8.85
N SER A 71 -0.01 -11.20 -8.40
CA SER A 71 0.61 -11.14 -7.07
C SER A 71 2.12 -11.14 -7.21
N VAL A 72 2.79 -10.42 -6.30
CA VAL A 72 4.26 -10.40 -6.23
C VAL A 72 4.68 -11.41 -5.18
N PHE A 73 5.54 -12.36 -5.54
CA PHE A 73 6.13 -13.29 -4.58
C PHE A 73 7.53 -12.81 -4.23
N TYR A 74 7.72 -12.38 -2.98
CA TYR A 74 8.98 -11.81 -2.50
C TYR A 74 9.26 -12.32 -1.09
N GLU A 75 10.48 -12.81 -0.86
CA GLU A 75 10.93 -13.38 0.42
C GLU A 75 9.99 -14.45 1.00
N GLY A 76 9.45 -15.31 0.14
CA GLY A 76 8.54 -16.37 0.58
C GLY A 76 7.12 -15.90 0.89
N VAL A 77 6.81 -14.62 0.69
CA VAL A 77 5.51 -14.02 0.98
C VAL A 77 4.83 -13.55 -0.31
N LEU A 78 3.56 -13.91 -0.48
CA LEU A 78 2.70 -13.34 -1.52
C LEU A 78 2.22 -11.96 -1.08
N LYS A 79 2.43 -10.97 -1.93
CA LYS A 79 2.07 -9.57 -1.69
C LYS A 79 1.23 -9.01 -2.84
N HIS A 80 0.34 -8.09 -2.50
CA HIS A 80 -0.37 -7.31 -3.51
C HIS A 80 0.62 -6.35 -4.23
N PRO A 81 0.50 -6.12 -5.55
CA PRO A 81 1.42 -5.24 -6.29
C PRO A 81 1.36 -3.76 -5.85
N PHE A 82 0.21 -3.30 -5.36
CA PHE A 82 -0.01 -1.94 -4.87
C PHE A 82 -0.28 -1.95 -3.37
N ARG A 83 0.69 -1.54 -2.56
CA ARG A 83 0.64 -1.57 -1.09
C ARG A 83 0.66 -0.17 -0.52
N ILE A 84 0.10 -0.02 0.68
CA ILE A 84 0.05 1.23 1.44
C ILE A 84 0.81 1.01 2.74
N TYR A 85 1.73 1.92 3.04
CA TYR A 85 2.54 1.93 4.25
C TYR A 85 2.34 3.24 5.00
N TYR A 86 2.51 3.19 6.32
CA TYR A 86 2.41 4.38 7.18
C TYR A 86 3.37 4.28 8.36
N SER A 87 3.95 5.42 8.74
CA SER A 87 4.72 5.59 9.97
C SER A 87 4.01 6.69 10.79
N PRO A 88 3.67 6.44 12.07
CA PRO A 88 2.93 7.36 12.93
C PRO A 88 3.61 8.71 13.26
#